data_AF-A0A9X3L9Y7-F1
#
_entry.id   AF-A0A9X3L9Y7-F1
#
_cell.length_a   1.000
_cell.length_b   1.000
_cell.length_c   1.000
_cell.angle_alpha   90.00
_cell.angle_beta   90.00
_cell.angle_gamma   90.00
#
_symmetry.space_group_name_H-M   'P 1'
#
loop_
_entity.id
_entity.type
_entity.pdbx_description
1 polymer ?
#
loop_
_entity_poly.entity_id
_entity_poly.type
_entity_poly.pdbx_seq_one_letter_code
_entity_poly.pdbx_strand_id
1 'polypeptide(L)' 'MMKIRESKTEQKRDEIIEEFVNKGIFKIDGRQLYELNFYELMKEHTTEDERR' A
#
# COMPACT_ATOMS: atom_id res chain seq x y z
N MET A 1 6.48 -23.26 -6.81
CA MET A 1 5.22 -22.48 -6.88
C MET A 1 5.20 -21.21 -5.99
N MET A 2 6.32 -20.70 -5.46
CA MET A 2 6.33 -19.52 -4.56
C MET A 2 6.41 -18.17 -5.29
N LYS A 3 7.16 -18.07 -6.40
CA LYS A 3 7.41 -16.80 -7.12
C LYS A 3 6.14 -16.06 -7.59
N ILE A 4 5.06 -16.78 -7.89
CA ILE A 4 3.80 -16.17 -8.39
C ILE A 4 3.06 -15.41 -7.27
N ARG A 5 3.23 -15.83 -6.00
CA ARG A 5 2.57 -15.16 -4.86
C ARG A 5 3.28 -13.87 -4.48
N GLU A 6 4.62 -13.88 -4.56
CA GLU A 6 5.44 -12.68 -4.36
C GLU A 6 5.10 -11.62 -5.40
N SER A 7 5.01 -12.00 -6.68
CA SER A 7 4.69 -11.03 -7.75
C SER A 7 3.29 -10.40 -7.61
N LYS A 8 2.28 -11.15 -7.17
CA LYS A 8 0.93 -10.60 -6.94
C LYS A 8 0.90 -9.65 -5.74
N THR A 9 1.68 -9.95 -4.72
CA THR A 9 1.79 -9.09 -3.52
C THR A 9 2.50 -7.79 -3.86
N GLU A 10 3.57 -7.85 -4.66
CA GLU A 10 4.29 -6.67 -5.16
C GLU A 10 3.40 -5.79 -6.04
N GLN A 11 2.69 -6.39 -7.00
CA GLN A 11 1.74 -5.65 -7.85
C GLN A 11 0.69 -4.91 -7.02
N LYS A 12 0.07 -5.61 -6.06
CA LYS A 12 -0.97 -5.00 -5.22
C LYS A 12 -0.41 -3.95 -4.26
N ARG A 13 0.85 -4.08 -3.84
CA ARG A 13 1.54 -3.03 -3.07
C ARG A 13 1.66 -1.76 -3.91
N ASP A 14 2.10 -1.90 -5.15
CA ASP A 14 2.33 -0.75 -6.02
C ASP A 14 0.99 -0.07 -6.39
N GLU A 15 -0.09 -0.83 -6.60
CA GLU A 15 -1.47 -0.31 -6.74
C GLU A 15 -1.88 0.54 -5.53
N ILE A 16 -1.70 0.03 -4.30
CA ILE A 16 -2.04 0.76 -3.07
C ILE A 16 -1.21 2.05 -2.95
N ILE A 17 0.07 2.02 -3.30
CA ILE A 17 0.94 3.21 -3.29
C ILE A 17 0.41 4.26 -4.29
N GLU A 18 0.04 3.85 -5.50
CA GLU A 18 -0.51 4.74 -6.51
C GLU A 18 -1.81 5.40 -6.03
N GLU A 19 -2.70 4.65 -5.38
CA GLU A 19 -3.92 5.20 -4.79
C GLU A 19 -3.65 6.26 -3.72
N PHE A 20 -2.68 6.01 -2.82
CA PHE A 20 -2.28 7.01 -1.83
C PHE A 20 -1.67 8.27 -2.47
N VAL A 21 -0.80 8.10 -3.47
CA VAL A 21 -0.20 9.21 -4.20
C VAL A 21 -1.26 10.05 -4.91
N ASN A 22 -2.24 9.41 -5.55
CA ASN A 22 -3.36 10.09 -6.20
C ASN A 22 -4.24 10.88 -5.20
N LYS A 23 -4.27 10.47 -3.93
CA LYS A 23 -4.89 11.21 -2.82
C LYS A 23 -3.99 12.31 -2.22
N GLY A 24 -2.75 12.45 -2.71
CA GLY A 24 -1.77 13.40 -2.17
C GLY A 24 -1.09 12.93 -0.88
N ILE A 25 -1.20 11.65 -0.54
CA ILE A 25 -0.55 11.03 0.62
C ILE A 25 0.79 10.47 0.15
N PHE A 26 1.88 10.95 0.74
CA PHE A 26 3.24 10.48 0.42
C PHE A 26 3.93 9.80 1.61
N LYS A 27 3.34 9.93 2.80
CA LYS A 27 3.87 9.40 4.05
C LYS A 27 2.74 8.90 4.95
N ILE A 28 3.01 7.82 5.68
CA ILE A 28 2.17 7.28 6.74
C ILE A 28 3.06 7.18 7.99
N ASP A 29 2.59 7.71 9.12
CA ASP A 29 3.34 7.73 10.39
C ASP A 29 4.77 8.29 10.24
N GLY A 30 4.94 9.31 9.39
CA GLY A 30 6.23 9.96 9.14
C GLY A 30 7.19 9.20 8.21
N ARG A 31 6.86 7.97 7.80
CA ARG A 31 7.63 7.14 6.85
C ARG A 31 7.08 7.27 5.43
N GLN A 32 7.95 7.24 4.42
CA GLN A 32 7.52 7.30 3.02
C GLN A 32 6.79 6.02 2.62
N LEU A 33 5.84 6.11 1.68
CA LEU A 33 5.08 4.94 1.22
C LEU A 33 5.97 3.78 0.74
N TYR A 34 7.06 4.09 0.03
CA TYR A 34 8.03 3.10 -0.47
C TYR A 34 8.87 2.44 0.62
N GLU A 35 8.87 2.99 1.84
CA GLU A 35 9.55 2.40 3.01
C GLU A 35 8.64 1.42 3.76
N LEU A 36 7.35 1.35 3.40
CA LEU A 36 6.35 0.51 4.06
C LEU A 36 6.22 -0.83 3.35
N ASN A 37 5.96 -1.88 4.13
CA ASN A 37 5.63 -3.17 3.56
C ASN A 37 4.14 -3.25 3.16
N PHE A 38 3.81 -4.28 2.38
CA PHE A 38 2.45 -4.49 1.87
C PHE A 38 1.36 -4.49 2.95
N TYR A 39 1.61 -5.11 4.11
CA TYR A 39 0.62 -5.19 5.18
C TYR A 39 0.38 -3.85 5.86
N GLU A 40 1.43 -3.04 6.04
CA GLU A 40 1.32 -1.68 6.57
C GLU A 40 0.48 -0.81 5.63
N LEU A 41 0.78 -0.86 4.33
CA LEU A 41 0.03 -0.13 3.30
C LEU A 41 -1.43 -0.59 3.21
N MET A 42 -1.67 -1.90 3.22
CA MET A 42 -3.01 -2.47 3.16
C MET A 42 -3.86 -2.10 4.38
N LYS A 43 -3.28 -2.10 5.58
CA LYS A 43 -3.98 -1.73 6.81
C LYS A 43 -4.53 -0.31 6.72
N GLU A 44 -3.70 0.64 6.29
CA GLU A 44 -4.14 2.03 6.14
C GLU A 44 -5.15 2.17 4.99
N HIS A 45 -4.97 1.44 3.90
CA HIS A 45 -5.89 1.46 2.77
C HIS A 45 -7.30 0.98 3.16
N THR A 46 -7.41 -0.13 3.88
CA THR A 46 -8.71 -0.65 4.34
C THR A 46 -9.34 0.27 5.38
N THR A 47 -8.53 0.88 6.26
CA THR A 47 -9.03 1.85 7.25
C THR A 47 -9.55 3.13 6.58
N GLU A 48 -8.92 3.57 5.48
CA GLU A 48 -9.41 4.69 4.68
C GLU A 48 -10.74 4.38 3.96
N ASP A 49 -10.90 3.17 3.43
CA ASP A 49 -12.14 2.75 2.77
C ASP A 49 -13.33 2.72 3.74
N GLU A 50 -13.12 2.35 5.00
CA GLU A 50 -14.16 2.37 6.04
C GLU A 50 -14.54 3.79 6.51
N ARG A 51 -13.72 4.81 6.23
CA ARG A 51 -13.97 6.21 6.60
C ARG A 51 -14.67 7.02 5.51
N ARG A 52 -14.87 6.44 4.32
CA ARG A 52 -15.64 7.01 3.21
C ARG A 52 -17.12 6.66 3.32
#